data_AF-A0A9D2JMS7-F1
#
_entry.id   AF-A0A9D2JMS7-F1
#
_cell.length_a   1.000
_cell.length_b   1.000
_cell.length_c   1.000
_cell.angle_alpha   90.00
_cell.angle_beta   90.00
_cell.angle_gamma   90.00
#
_symmetry.space_group_name_H-M   'P 1'
#
loop_
_entity.id
_entity.type
_entity.pdbx_description
1 polymer ?
#
loop_
_entity_poly.entity_id
_entity_poly.type
_entity_poly.pdbx_seq_one_letter_code
_entity_poly.pdbx_strand_id
1 'polypeptide(L)'
;MNGKNKARAGGRGRRILLWALALAVLLAGCAPAAAAGESAATAESAAAPAAVQSRLTAVLDAFVAYEADTAGGSLKTAAAAADLVFYLSGDPVPDDLYGQTRAWQQGLDAGGQALLEANWPGIYACARDICADPAAQQGLLDDAGVTGDLAALDLDGVPARLDAMNEALGG
;
A
#
# COMPACT_ATOMS: atom_id res chain seq x y z
N MET A 1 34.32 -46.50 21.02
CA MET A 1 33.04 -45.85 21.35
C MET A 1 33.25 -44.39 21.69
N ASN A 2 32.23 -43.56 21.42
CA ASN A 2 32.01 -42.18 21.89
C ASN A 2 32.51 -41.04 20.97
N GLY A 3 31.83 -40.90 19.83
CA GLY A 3 31.79 -39.68 19.02
C GLY A 3 30.59 -38.82 19.40
N LYS A 4 30.85 -37.57 19.79
CA LYS A 4 29.96 -36.62 20.45
C LYS A 4 28.82 -36.09 19.56
N ASN A 5 27.66 -35.96 20.21
CA ASN A 5 26.44 -35.30 19.77
C ASN A 5 26.67 -33.97 19.02
N LYS A 6 25.98 -33.79 17.89
CA LYS A 6 25.58 -32.46 17.41
C LYS A 6 24.19 -32.54 16.77
N ALA A 7 23.18 -32.33 17.60
CA ALA A 7 21.86 -31.93 17.13
C ALA A 7 21.97 -30.52 16.54
N ARG A 8 21.58 -30.34 15.28
CA ARG A 8 21.26 -29.04 14.69
C ARG A 8 19.80 -29.08 14.25
N ALA A 9 18.92 -28.75 15.19
CA ALA A 9 17.56 -28.34 14.87
C ALA A 9 17.64 -26.90 14.32
N GLY A 10 17.50 -26.75 13.01
CA GLY A 10 17.31 -25.46 12.35
C GLY A 10 15.94 -24.91 12.68
N GLY A 11 15.92 -23.66 13.15
CA GLY A 11 14.75 -22.98 13.71
C GLY A 11 13.62 -22.76 12.70
N ARG A 12 12.41 -23.07 13.15
CA ARG A 12 11.15 -22.52 12.62
C ARG A 12 10.34 -22.02 13.82
N GLY A 13 9.99 -20.74 13.78
CA GLY A 13 9.18 -20.04 14.78
C GLY A 13 9.64 -18.57 14.80
N ARG A 14 9.03 -17.62 14.09
CA ARG A 14 7.62 -17.21 14.09
C ARG A 14 7.16 -16.89 15.51
N ARG A 15 7.38 -15.63 15.93
CA ARG A 15 6.78 -14.88 17.06
C ARG A 15 7.45 -13.50 17.07
N ILE A 16 6.97 -12.58 16.24
CA ILE A 16 6.00 -11.53 16.63
C ILE A 16 6.56 -10.74 17.81
N LEU A 17 7.22 -9.63 17.46
CA LEU A 17 7.75 -8.63 18.37
C LEU A 17 6.54 -7.96 19.06
N LEU A 18 6.32 -8.32 20.32
CA LEU A 18 5.35 -7.69 21.21
C LEU A 18 5.89 -6.32 21.63
N TRP A 19 5.39 -5.25 21.02
CA TRP A 19 5.44 -3.91 21.63
C TRP A 19 4.19 -3.74 22.48
N ALA A 20 4.34 -3.95 23.79
CA ALA A 20 3.32 -3.64 24.78
C ALA A 20 3.35 -2.13 25.06
N LEU A 21 2.34 -1.39 24.57
CA LEU A 21 2.09 -0.02 24.98
C LEU A 21 1.38 -0.05 26.34
N ALA A 22 2.13 0.20 27.41
CA ALA A 22 1.57 0.51 28.72
C ALA A 22 1.28 2.02 28.77
N LEU A 23 0.04 2.42 28.45
CA LEU A 23 -0.43 3.77 28.74
C LEU A 23 -1.27 3.73 30.01
N ALA A 24 -0.64 4.11 31.11
CA ALA A 24 -1.27 4.25 32.41
C ALA A 24 -2.16 5.50 32.43
N VAL A 25 -3.42 5.27 32.78
CA VAL A 25 -4.44 6.24 33.14
C VAL A 25 -3.99 7.08 34.34
N LEU A 26 -4.17 8.40 34.29
CA LEU A 26 -4.42 9.21 35.49
C LEU A 26 -5.60 10.16 35.25
N LEU A 27 -6.77 9.77 35.78
CA LEU A 27 -7.91 10.62 36.05
C LEU A 27 -7.59 11.52 37.26
N ALA A 28 -7.84 12.82 37.16
CA ALA A 28 -8.32 13.65 38.27
C ALA A 28 -8.80 15.01 37.76
N GLY A 29 -10.12 15.27 37.78
CA GLY A 29 -10.62 16.63 37.64
C GLY A 29 -12.08 16.81 37.21
N CYS A 30 -12.99 16.71 38.19
CA CYS A 30 -14.25 17.46 38.30
C CYS A 30 -15.43 17.16 37.35
N ALA A 31 -16.51 16.64 37.94
CA ALA A 31 -17.89 16.64 37.42
C ALA A 31 -18.63 17.91 37.95
N PRO A 32 -19.83 18.34 37.47
CA PRO A 32 -20.99 17.45 37.26
C PRO A 32 -21.97 17.79 36.10
N ALA A 33 -22.95 16.88 35.97
CA ALA A 33 -24.35 17.10 35.57
C ALA A 33 -24.78 16.83 34.11
N ALA A 34 -25.27 15.59 33.94
CA ALA A 34 -26.51 15.20 33.26
C ALA A 34 -26.95 15.90 31.97
N ALA A 35 -26.86 15.16 30.86
CA ALA A 35 -28.01 14.84 30.03
C ALA A 35 -27.73 13.55 29.24
N ALA A 36 -28.61 12.57 29.39
CA ALA A 36 -28.65 11.41 28.52
C ALA A 36 -28.96 11.89 27.09
N GLY A 37 -28.12 11.44 26.16
CA GLY A 37 -28.32 11.60 24.73
C GLY A 37 -27.55 10.47 24.05
N GLU A 38 -28.21 9.33 23.89
CA GLU A 38 -27.82 8.33 22.90
C GLU A 38 -27.63 9.02 21.55
N SER A 39 -26.42 8.94 20.99
CA SER A 39 -26.25 8.74 19.55
C SER A 39 -24.84 8.23 19.28
N ALA A 40 -24.66 6.92 19.44
CA ALA A 40 -23.52 6.16 18.93
C ALA A 40 -23.65 5.98 17.41
N ALA A 41 -23.79 7.08 16.66
CA ALA A 41 -23.98 7.07 15.22
C ALA A 41 -23.07 8.12 14.55
N THR A 42 -21.77 8.08 14.84
CA THR A 42 -20.78 8.88 14.08
C THR A 42 -19.39 8.20 13.98
N ALA A 43 -19.20 7.00 14.53
CA ALA A 43 -17.90 6.31 14.45
C ALA A 43 -17.71 5.52 13.14
N GLU A 44 -18.80 5.01 12.53
CA GLU A 44 -18.71 4.19 11.32
C GLU A 44 -18.42 5.03 10.06
N SER A 45 -18.92 6.28 10.02
CA SER A 45 -18.79 7.17 8.85
C SER A 45 -17.39 7.74 8.65
N ALA A 46 -16.54 7.79 9.69
CA ALA A 46 -15.15 8.27 9.59
C ALA A 46 -14.14 7.11 9.44
N ALA A 47 -14.52 5.88 9.77
CA ALA A 47 -13.65 4.71 9.65
C ALA A 47 -13.45 4.30 8.18
N ALA A 48 -14.48 4.42 7.35
CA ALA A 48 -14.41 4.12 5.92
C ALA A 48 -13.39 5.01 5.16
N PRO A 49 -13.43 6.36 5.25
CA PRO A 49 -12.45 7.21 4.57
C PRO A 49 -11.02 7.02 5.10
N ALA A 50 -10.84 6.78 6.40
CA ALA A 50 -9.52 6.49 6.97
C ALA A 50 -8.94 5.15 6.46
N ALA A 51 -9.78 4.12 6.29
CA ALA A 51 -9.34 2.84 5.72
C ALA A 51 -8.95 2.96 4.24
N VAL A 52 -9.70 3.73 3.46
CA VAL A 52 -9.40 4.03 2.05
C VAL A 52 -8.05 4.75 1.94
N GLN A 53 -7.84 5.80 2.74
CA GLN A 53 -6.57 6.52 2.79
C GLN A 53 -5.42 5.60 3.20
N SER A 54 -5.61 4.77 4.23
CA SER A 54 -4.58 3.84 4.68
C SER A 54 -4.17 2.85 3.58
N ARG A 55 -5.13 2.40 2.77
CA ARG A 55 -4.86 1.54 1.62
C ARG A 55 -4.13 2.28 0.50
N LEU A 56 -4.50 3.53 0.21
CA LEU A 56 -3.76 4.38 -0.74
C LEU A 56 -2.30 4.52 -0.30
N THR A 57 -2.06 4.89 0.95
CA THR A 57 -0.70 5.05 1.50
C THR A 57 0.10 3.76 1.36
N ALA A 58 -0.48 2.60 1.68
CA ALA A 58 0.24 1.33 1.52
C ALA A 58 0.65 1.02 0.08
N VAL A 59 -0.19 1.37 -0.90
CA VAL A 59 0.13 1.23 -2.34
C VAL A 59 1.25 2.20 -2.74
N LEU A 60 1.15 3.47 -2.32
CA LEU A 60 2.16 4.48 -2.63
C LEU A 60 3.51 4.17 -1.99
N ASP A 61 3.51 3.69 -0.74
CA ASP A 61 4.74 3.28 -0.03
C ASP A 61 5.47 2.14 -0.75
N ALA A 62 4.76 1.29 -1.49
CA ALA A 62 5.38 0.25 -2.32
C ALA A 62 6.25 0.82 -3.44
N PHE A 63 5.98 2.05 -3.91
CA PHE A 63 6.75 2.70 -4.98
C PHE A 63 8.17 3.09 -4.52
N VAL A 64 8.36 3.25 -3.21
CA VAL A 64 9.63 3.65 -2.59
C VAL A 64 10.21 2.55 -1.69
N ALA A 65 9.67 1.33 -1.75
CA ALA A 65 10.09 0.22 -0.91
C ALA A 65 11.35 -0.50 -1.41
N TYR A 66 11.86 -0.14 -2.59
CA TYR A 66 13.01 -0.79 -3.21
C TYR A 66 13.89 0.20 -3.97
N GLU A 67 15.19 -0.05 -3.91
CA GLU A 67 16.19 0.68 -4.69
C GLU A 67 16.04 0.39 -6.18
N ALA A 68 16.18 1.45 -6.98
CA ALA A 68 16.28 1.36 -8.42
C ALA A 68 17.53 0.55 -8.84
N ASP A 69 17.49 -0.04 -10.04
CA ASP A 69 18.60 -0.80 -10.64
C ASP A 69 19.10 -2.01 -9.85
N THR A 70 18.30 -2.51 -8.91
CA THR A 70 18.57 -3.78 -8.24
C THR A 70 18.16 -4.97 -9.10
N ALA A 71 18.79 -6.12 -8.86
CA ALA A 71 18.36 -7.37 -9.48
C ALA A 71 16.86 -7.61 -9.22
N GLY A 72 16.13 -7.91 -10.30
CA GLY A 72 14.67 -8.06 -10.25
C GLY A 72 13.91 -6.75 -10.07
N GLY A 73 14.48 -5.60 -10.43
CA GLY A 73 13.78 -4.31 -10.45
C GLY A 73 12.50 -4.36 -11.30
N SER A 74 12.58 -4.95 -12.50
CA SER A 74 11.42 -5.10 -13.39
C SER A 74 10.26 -5.90 -12.77
N LEU A 75 10.56 -6.95 -11.99
CA LEU A 75 9.52 -7.73 -11.30
C LEU A 75 8.89 -6.94 -10.14
N LYS A 76 9.69 -6.15 -9.40
CA LYS A 76 9.15 -5.26 -8.36
C LYS A 76 8.28 -4.16 -8.95
N THR A 77 8.70 -3.58 -10.07
CA THR A 77 7.91 -2.61 -10.83
C THR A 77 6.59 -3.21 -11.31
N ALA A 78 6.61 -4.44 -11.85
CA ALA A 78 5.40 -5.13 -12.27
C ALA A 78 4.44 -5.43 -11.10
N ALA A 79 4.98 -5.85 -9.94
CA ALA A 79 4.19 -6.07 -8.73
C ALA A 79 3.55 -4.76 -8.23
N ALA A 80 4.32 -3.68 -8.14
CA ALA A 80 3.81 -2.37 -7.71
C ALA A 80 2.76 -1.80 -8.69
N ALA A 81 2.96 -1.99 -10.00
CA ALA A 81 1.99 -1.60 -11.01
C ALA A 81 0.69 -2.40 -10.90
N ALA A 82 0.77 -3.71 -10.66
CA ALA A 82 -0.40 -4.56 -10.45
C ALA A 82 -1.18 -4.16 -9.20
N ASP A 83 -0.51 -3.95 -8.06
CA ASP A 83 -1.14 -3.51 -6.81
C ASP A 83 -1.85 -2.15 -6.99
N LEU A 84 -1.24 -1.24 -7.76
CA LEU A 84 -1.86 0.02 -8.14
C LEU A 84 -3.12 -0.18 -8.98
N VAL A 85 -3.07 -1.02 -10.02
CA VAL A 85 -4.24 -1.31 -10.86
C VAL A 85 -5.36 -1.96 -10.05
N PHE A 86 -5.05 -2.94 -9.20
CA PHE A 86 -6.03 -3.54 -8.29
C PHE A 86 -6.67 -2.49 -7.38
N TYR A 87 -5.85 -1.64 -6.77
CA TYR A 87 -6.34 -0.57 -5.92
C TYR A 87 -7.29 0.37 -6.66
N LEU A 88 -6.89 0.82 -7.85
CA LEU A 88 -7.66 1.76 -8.66
C LEU A 88 -8.88 1.12 -9.32
N SER A 89 -8.92 -0.18 -9.56
CA SER A 89 -10.12 -0.89 -10.03
C SER A 89 -11.14 -1.12 -8.92
N GLY A 90 -10.70 -1.06 -7.67
CA GLY A 90 -11.53 -1.34 -6.52
C GLY A 90 -12.51 -0.20 -6.20
N ASP A 91 -13.41 -0.49 -5.26
CA ASP A 91 -14.27 0.49 -4.62
C ASP A 91 -14.16 0.31 -3.10
N PRO A 92 -13.92 1.38 -2.31
CA PRO A 92 -13.84 2.79 -2.71
C PRO A 92 -12.43 3.22 -3.15
N VAL A 93 -12.37 4.19 -4.08
CA VAL A 93 -11.20 5.05 -4.37
C VAL A 93 -11.49 6.44 -3.80
N PRO A 94 -10.51 7.14 -3.20
CA PRO A 94 -10.75 8.46 -2.62
C PRO A 94 -11.16 9.49 -3.69
N ASP A 95 -12.13 10.33 -3.35
CA ASP A 95 -12.63 11.41 -4.24
C ASP A 95 -11.52 12.37 -4.65
N ASP A 96 -10.66 12.77 -3.70
CA ASP A 96 -9.47 13.59 -3.95
C ASP A 96 -8.21 12.72 -4.06
N LEU A 97 -8.14 11.91 -5.12
CA LEU A 97 -6.98 11.05 -5.39
C LEU A 97 -5.72 11.87 -5.68
N TYR A 98 -5.85 12.95 -6.47
CA TYR A 98 -4.74 13.84 -6.81
C TYR A 98 -4.14 14.50 -5.57
N GLY A 99 -4.98 15.16 -4.75
CA GLY A 99 -4.52 15.87 -3.57
C GLY A 99 -3.87 14.95 -2.54
N GLN A 100 -4.44 13.76 -2.33
CA GLN A 100 -3.86 12.78 -1.40
C GLN A 100 -2.55 12.17 -1.90
N THR A 101 -2.45 11.87 -3.20
CA THR A 101 -1.20 11.39 -3.81
C THR A 101 -0.11 12.45 -3.68
N ARG A 102 -0.44 13.72 -3.97
CA ARG A 102 0.49 14.84 -3.82
C ARG A 102 0.91 15.08 -2.37
N ALA A 103 -0.04 14.99 -1.42
CA ALA A 103 0.26 15.16 0.00
C ALA A 103 1.20 14.06 0.52
N TRP A 104 1.00 12.81 0.09
CA TRP A 104 1.93 11.71 0.37
C TRP A 104 3.32 12.00 -0.22
N GLN A 105 3.40 12.39 -1.48
CA GLN A 105 4.66 12.70 -2.16
C GLN A 105 5.42 13.81 -1.44
N GLN A 106 4.76 14.88 -1.00
CA GLN A 106 5.37 15.97 -0.23
C GLN A 106 5.85 15.56 1.16
N GLY A 107 5.33 14.46 1.70
CA GLY A 107 5.75 13.89 2.98
C GLY A 107 7.01 13.03 2.91
N LEU A 108 7.48 12.68 1.71
CA LEU A 108 8.70 11.89 1.54
C LEU A 108 9.94 12.70 1.90
N ASP A 109 10.92 12.03 2.52
CA ASP A 109 12.26 12.58 2.67
C ASP A 109 13.02 12.57 1.33
N ALA A 110 14.23 13.13 1.31
CA ALA A 110 15.02 13.22 0.08
C ALA A 110 15.34 11.85 -0.54
N GLY A 111 15.48 10.80 0.28
CA GLY A 111 15.70 9.44 -0.20
C GLY A 111 14.46 8.87 -0.87
N GLY A 112 13.29 9.02 -0.22
CA GLY A 112 12.00 8.63 -0.78
C GLY A 112 11.67 9.36 -2.07
N GLN A 113 11.99 10.67 -2.17
CA GLN A 113 11.83 11.43 -3.42
C GLN A 113 12.68 10.85 -4.55
N ALA A 114 13.95 10.51 -4.28
CA ALA A 114 14.83 9.93 -5.29
C ALA A 114 14.37 8.53 -5.74
N LEU A 115 13.87 7.71 -4.81
CA LEU A 115 13.30 6.40 -5.14
C LEU A 115 12.02 6.54 -5.97
N LEU A 116 11.15 7.47 -5.60
CA LEU A 116 9.93 7.76 -6.36
C LEU A 116 10.26 8.22 -7.78
N GLU A 117 11.19 9.16 -7.94
CA GLU A 117 11.64 9.67 -9.25
C GLU A 117 12.18 8.53 -10.13
N ALA A 118 12.95 7.61 -9.54
CA ALA A 118 13.54 6.49 -10.27
C ALA A 118 12.51 5.40 -10.64
N ASN A 119 11.55 5.11 -9.75
CA ASN A 119 10.64 3.97 -9.91
C ASN A 119 9.34 4.35 -10.64
N TRP A 120 8.79 5.55 -10.42
CA TRP A 120 7.47 5.95 -10.92
C TRP A 120 7.32 5.81 -12.44
N PRO A 121 8.27 6.24 -13.31
CA PRO A 121 8.09 6.13 -14.76
C PRO A 121 7.87 4.68 -15.22
N GLY A 122 8.59 3.73 -14.61
CA GLY A 122 8.43 2.30 -14.92
C GLY A 122 7.12 1.74 -14.39
N ILE A 123 6.71 2.12 -13.17
CA ILE A 123 5.45 1.68 -12.57
C ILE A 123 4.27 2.19 -13.40
N TYR A 124 4.28 3.47 -13.75
CA TYR A 124 3.24 4.09 -14.56
C TYR A 124 3.13 3.43 -15.93
N ALA A 125 4.24 3.26 -16.66
CA ALA A 125 4.23 2.59 -17.96
C ALA A 125 3.69 1.15 -17.86
N CYS A 126 4.16 0.38 -16.88
CA CYS A 126 3.69 -0.99 -16.68
C CYS A 126 2.20 -1.04 -16.30
N ALA A 127 1.72 -0.13 -15.45
CA ALA A 127 0.30 -0.04 -15.11
C ALA A 127 -0.57 0.31 -16.33
N ARG A 128 -0.09 1.17 -17.24
CA ARG A 128 -0.74 1.47 -18.51
C ARG A 128 -0.80 0.25 -19.43
N ASP A 129 0.28 -0.53 -19.51
CA ASP A 129 0.32 -1.76 -20.30
C ASP A 129 -0.64 -2.82 -19.75
N ILE A 130 -0.72 -2.97 -18.42
CA ILE A 130 -1.70 -3.82 -17.75
C ILE A 130 -3.12 -3.38 -18.09
N CYS A 131 -3.42 -2.08 -18.03
CA CYS A 131 -4.75 -1.57 -18.37
C CYS A 131 -5.12 -1.78 -19.85
N ALA A 132 -4.14 -1.75 -20.75
CA ALA A 132 -4.38 -1.91 -22.18
C ALA A 132 -4.62 -3.37 -22.57
N ASP A 133 -3.86 -4.31 -21.99
CA ASP A 133 -4.01 -5.75 -22.24
C ASP A 133 -3.54 -6.57 -21.03
N PRO A 134 -4.41 -6.84 -20.05
CA PRO A 134 -4.04 -7.61 -18.85
C PRO A 134 -3.54 -9.02 -19.18
N ALA A 135 -4.12 -9.65 -20.20
CA ALA A 135 -3.78 -11.02 -20.57
C ALA A 135 -2.36 -11.11 -21.15
N ALA A 136 -1.92 -10.10 -21.91
CA ALA A 136 -0.57 -10.01 -22.42
C ALA A 136 0.48 -9.86 -21.30
N GLN A 137 0.11 -9.26 -20.16
CA GLN A 137 1.02 -9.06 -19.03
C GLN A 137 1.08 -10.27 -18.07
N GLN A 138 0.20 -11.27 -18.20
CA GLN A 138 0.05 -12.33 -17.21
C GLN A 138 1.35 -13.08 -16.88
N GLY A 139 2.17 -13.40 -17.90
CA GLY A 139 3.43 -14.12 -17.66
C GLY A 139 4.43 -13.31 -16.80
N LEU A 140 4.53 -12.00 -17.04
CA LEU A 140 5.36 -11.11 -16.23
C LEU A 140 4.83 -10.99 -14.80
N LEU A 141 3.51 -10.94 -14.66
CA LEU A 141 2.83 -10.82 -13.38
C LEU A 141 2.97 -12.10 -12.53
N ASP A 142 2.88 -13.27 -13.16
CA ASP A 142 3.14 -14.56 -12.54
C ASP A 142 4.59 -14.64 -12.01
N ASP A 143 5.57 -14.21 -12.82
CA ASP A 143 6.97 -14.15 -12.42
C ASP A 143 7.21 -13.13 -11.28
N ALA A 144 6.43 -12.06 -11.25
CA ALA A 144 6.43 -11.07 -10.17
C ALA A 144 5.71 -11.56 -8.89
N GLY A 145 5.05 -12.72 -8.95
CA GLY A 145 4.31 -13.30 -7.83
C GLY A 145 2.93 -12.65 -7.60
N VAL A 146 2.40 -11.94 -8.59
CA VAL A 146 1.05 -11.38 -8.57
C VAL A 146 0.06 -12.54 -8.72
N THR A 147 -0.86 -12.68 -7.77
CA THR A 147 -1.79 -13.83 -7.70
C THR A 147 -3.24 -13.46 -7.98
N GLY A 148 -3.54 -12.18 -8.15
CA GLY A 148 -4.89 -11.73 -8.50
C GLY A 148 -5.15 -11.82 -10.00
N ASP A 149 -6.42 -11.98 -10.37
CA ASP A 149 -6.87 -12.01 -11.76
C ASP A 149 -7.18 -10.58 -12.25
N LEU A 150 -6.20 -9.94 -12.90
CA LEU A 150 -6.35 -8.60 -13.48
C LEU A 150 -7.27 -8.60 -14.71
N ALA A 151 -7.39 -9.74 -15.42
CA ALA A 151 -8.25 -9.84 -16.60
C ALA A 151 -9.75 -9.88 -16.24
N ALA A 152 -10.07 -10.19 -14.99
CA ALA A 152 -11.45 -10.18 -14.47
C ALA A 152 -11.90 -8.81 -13.91
N LEU A 153 -11.02 -7.81 -13.87
CA LEU A 153 -11.34 -6.49 -13.29
C LEU A 153 -12.09 -5.59 -14.27
N ASP A 154 -12.89 -4.68 -13.71
CA ASP A 154 -13.37 -3.50 -14.43
C ASP A 154 -12.26 -2.44 -14.44
N LEU A 155 -11.76 -2.11 -15.63
CA LEU A 155 -10.64 -1.20 -15.83
C LEU A 155 -11.05 0.13 -16.48
N ASP A 156 -12.34 0.34 -16.81
CA ASP A 156 -12.77 1.48 -17.63
C ASP A 156 -12.37 2.84 -17.03
N GLY A 157 -12.37 2.96 -15.69
CA GLY A 157 -11.98 4.19 -14.98
C GLY A 157 -10.52 4.26 -14.56
N VAL A 158 -9.76 3.17 -14.67
CA VAL A 158 -8.39 3.08 -14.13
C VAL A 158 -7.40 3.96 -14.89
N PRO A 159 -7.39 4.02 -16.23
CA PRO A 159 -6.47 4.88 -16.98
C PRO A 159 -6.58 6.37 -16.58
N ALA A 160 -7.79 6.90 -16.42
CA ALA A 160 -7.97 8.29 -16.01
C ALA A 160 -7.48 8.56 -14.57
N ARG A 161 -7.65 7.59 -13.66
CA ARG A 161 -7.13 7.66 -12.30
C ARG A 161 -5.60 7.60 -12.28
N LEU A 162 -4.99 6.76 -13.13
CA LEU A 162 -3.54 6.70 -13.33
C LEU A 162 -3.00 8.04 -13.84
N ASP A 163 -3.66 8.65 -14.82
CA ASP A 163 -3.25 9.95 -15.39
C ASP A 163 -3.29 11.05 -14.31
N ALA A 164 -4.32 11.07 -13.46
CA ALA A 164 -4.42 12.00 -12.32
C ALA A 164 -3.30 11.79 -11.28
N MET A 165 -2.93 10.53 -11.01
CA MET A 165 -1.78 10.25 -10.13
C MET A 165 -0.46 10.65 -10.77
N ASN A 166 -0.30 10.43 -12.09
CA ASN A 166 0.90 10.84 -12.82
C ASN A 166 1.09 12.36 -12.74
N GLU A 167 0.02 13.14 -12.97
CA GLU A 167 0.06 14.59 -12.80
C GLU A 167 0.44 14.98 -11.37
N ALA A 168 -0.11 14.30 -10.35
CA ALA A 168 0.18 14.58 -8.94
C ALA A 168 1.64 14.32 -8.56
N LEU A 169 2.25 13.30 -9.15
CA LEU A 169 3.63 12.88 -8.89
C LEU A 169 4.67 13.63 -9.76
N GLY A 170 4.22 14.61 -10.54
CA GLY A 170 5.10 15.48 -11.34
C GLY A 170 5.44 14.91 -12.72
N GLY A 171 4.57 14.06 -13.26
CA GLY A 171 4.66 13.52 -14.62
C GLY A 171 4.60 14.58 -15.70
#